data_AF-A0A452E7C5-F1
#
_entry.id   AF-A0A452E7C5-F1
#
_cell.length_a   1.000
_cell.length_b   1.000
_cell.length_c   1.000
_cell.angle_alpha   90.00
_cell.angle_beta   90.00
_cell.angle_gamma   90.00
#
_symmetry.space_group_name_H-M   'P 1'
#
loop_
_entity.id
_entity.type
_entity.pdbx_description
1 polymer ?
#
loop_
_entity_poly.entity_id
_entity_poly.type
_entity_poly.pdbx_seq_one_letter_code
_entity_poly.pdbx_strand_id
1 'polypeptide(L)'
;MSSKVSPDTLYEAVREVLHGNQRKCRKFLETAELQTSLKNYDPQKDKRFPGTVRLKSTPRPKFSVCVLGDQQHRVEAKAVDIPHMDTEALRKLNKNKKLVKKLAKKYDSLIKQIPRILCPGLNKAGKFPSLMTHNENMVSMIKFQMKKVLCLAVAVGHMKITDDELLYNTHLAVDVLIVSLLKKNWQNVRALYIKSTMGKPQCLY
;
A
#
# COMPACT_ATOMS: atom_id res chain seq x y z
N MET A 1 -2.03 -1.86 -24.97
CA MET A 1 -3.24 -2.70 -24.77
C MET A 1 -4.21 -1.88 -23.94
N SER A 2 -5.39 -1.56 -24.47
CA SER A 2 -6.37 -0.73 -23.77
C SER A 2 -6.81 -1.42 -22.48
N SER A 3 -6.86 -0.66 -21.38
CA SER A 3 -7.55 -1.06 -20.16
C SER A 3 -9.01 -1.39 -20.52
N LYS A 4 -9.54 -2.50 -20.00
CA LYS A 4 -10.95 -2.89 -20.23
C LYS A 4 -11.94 -2.07 -19.41
N VAL A 5 -11.44 -1.29 -18.47
CA VAL A 5 -12.25 -0.35 -17.69
C VAL A 5 -12.34 0.93 -18.49
N SER A 6 -13.56 1.36 -18.79
CA SER A 6 -13.76 2.64 -19.48
C SER A 6 -13.37 3.80 -18.56
N PRO A 7 -12.69 4.83 -19.07
CA PRO A 7 -12.33 6.00 -18.29
C PRO A 7 -13.57 6.70 -17.71
N ASP A 8 -14.69 6.68 -18.46
CA ASP A 8 -15.95 7.28 -18.03
C ASP A 8 -16.55 6.59 -16.80
N THR A 9 -16.54 5.25 -16.76
CA THR A 9 -17.04 4.51 -15.59
C THR A 9 -16.15 4.72 -14.36
N LEU A 10 -14.84 4.86 -14.57
CA LEU A 10 -13.91 5.23 -13.51
C LEU A 10 -14.21 6.62 -12.94
N TYR A 11 -14.46 7.60 -13.82
CA TYR A 11 -14.78 8.96 -13.41
C TYR A 11 -16.10 9.03 -12.63
N GLU A 12 -17.15 8.40 -13.15
CA GLU A 12 -18.45 8.34 -12.48
C GLU A 12 -18.37 7.65 -11.13
N ALA A 13 -17.70 6.49 -11.05
CA ALA A 13 -17.57 5.74 -9.81
C ALA A 13 -16.79 6.51 -8.73
N VAL A 14 -15.70 7.19 -9.10
CA VAL A 14 -14.92 8.02 -8.16
C VAL A 14 -15.78 9.18 -7.65
N ARG A 15 -16.51 9.85 -8.54
CA ARG A 15 -17.40 10.96 -8.18
C ARG A 15 -18.53 10.51 -7.27
N GLU A 16 -19.14 9.36 -7.53
CA GLU A 16 -20.18 8.79 -6.67
C GLU A 16 -19.67 8.44 -5.28
N VAL A 17 -18.45 7.90 -5.16
CA VAL A 17 -17.83 7.61 -3.86
C VAL A 17 -17.61 8.91 -3.07
N LEU A 18 -17.13 9.97 -3.72
CA LEU A 18 -16.92 11.28 -3.10
C LEU A 18 -18.23 11.95 -2.69
N HIS A 19 -19.23 11.99 -3.58
CA HIS A 19 -20.56 12.51 -3.29
C HIS A 19 -21.27 11.70 -2.18
N GLY A 20 -21.10 10.38 -2.17
CA GLY A 20 -21.68 9.50 -1.15
C GLY A 20 -21.18 9.82 0.26
N ASN A 21 -19.93 10.26 0.39
CA ASN A 21 -19.36 10.68 1.66
C ASN A 21 -19.84 12.09 2.07
N GLN A 22 -19.98 13.04 1.14
CA GLN A 22 -20.56 14.36 1.44
C GLN A 22 -21.97 14.24 2.04
N ARG A 23 -22.77 13.27 1.58
CA ARG A 23 -24.12 13.01 2.10
C ARG A 23 -24.11 12.49 3.55
N LYS A 24 -23.05 11.82 3.99
CA LYS A 24 -22.91 11.26 5.35
C LYS A 24 -21.54 11.57 5.93
N CYS A 25 -21.22 12.85 6.06
CA CYS A 25 -19.95 13.30 6.63
C CYS A 25 -19.70 12.68 8.01
N ARG A 26 -18.56 12.01 8.16
CA ARG A 26 -18.11 11.41 9.42
C ARG A 26 -17.03 12.28 10.08
N LYS A 27 -16.85 12.12 11.38
CA LYS A 27 -15.85 12.86 12.19
C LYS A 27 -14.39 12.40 11.97
N PHE A 28 -14.14 11.54 10.99
CA PHE A 28 -12.80 11.06 10.65
C PHE A 28 -12.59 11.04 9.13
N LEU A 29 -11.31 11.09 8.73
CA LEU A 29 -10.90 11.04 7.34
C LEU A 29 -11.03 9.62 6.79
N GLU A 30 -11.99 9.39 5.90
CA GLU A 30 -12.16 8.09 5.25
C GLU A 30 -11.06 7.82 4.21
N THR A 31 -10.71 6.55 4.06
CA THR A 31 -9.76 6.07 3.04
C THR A 31 -10.55 5.45 1.89
N ALA A 32 -10.17 5.79 0.65
CA ALA A 32 -10.65 5.16 -0.56
C ALA A 32 -9.83 3.89 -0.83
N GLU A 33 -10.52 2.76 -0.96
CA GLU A 33 -9.96 1.44 -1.17
C GLU A 33 -10.42 0.87 -2.52
N LEU A 34 -9.45 0.34 -3.27
CA LEU A 34 -9.68 -0.48 -4.44
C LEU A 34 -9.66 -1.94 -4.01
N GLN A 35 -10.74 -2.65 -4.30
CA GLN A 35 -10.91 -4.07 -4.02
C GLN A 35 -10.98 -4.84 -5.33
N THR A 36 -10.09 -5.81 -5.49
CA THR A 36 -10.04 -6.68 -6.67
C THR A 36 -10.38 -8.10 -6.27
N SER A 37 -11.33 -8.72 -6.97
CA SER A 37 -11.63 -10.14 -6.84
C SER A 37 -10.95 -10.90 -7.99
N LEU A 38 -10.07 -11.84 -7.64
CA LEU A 38 -9.44 -12.73 -8.61
C LEU A 38 -10.30 -13.98 -8.85
N LYS A 39 -10.27 -14.50 -10.08
CA LYS A 39 -10.83 -15.81 -10.49
C LYS A 39 -9.72 -16.69 -11.05
N ASN A 40 -9.92 -18.00 -10.99
CA ASN A 40 -9.05 -19.01 -11.61
C ASN A 40 -7.58 -18.87 -11.20
N TYR A 41 -7.34 -18.43 -9.97
CA TYR A 41 -6.00 -18.29 -9.40
C TYR A 41 -5.89 -19.20 -8.18
N ASP A 42 -4.89 -20.08 -8.17
CA ASP A 42 -4.67 -21.02 -7.08
C ASP A 42 -3.51 -20.51 -6.20
N PRO A 43 -3.76 -20.06 -4.95
CA PRO A 43 -2.73 -19.49 -4.08
C PRO A 43 -1.66 -20.50 -3.61
N GLN A 44 -1.80 -21.78 -3.96
CA GLN A 44 -0.80 -22.82 -3.74
C GLN A 44 0.05 -23.13 -4.98
N LYS A 45 -0.55 -23.13 -6.17
CA LYS A 45 0.15 -23.44 -7.44
C LYS A 45 0.74 -22.21 -8.09
N ASP A 46 0.05 -21.07 -7.99
CA ASP A 46 0.47 -19.82 -8.60
C ASP A 46 1.39 -19.02 -7.68
N LYS A 47 2.34 -18.31 -8.31
CA LYS A 47 3.36 -17.54 -7.60
C LYS A 47 2.74 -16.31 -6.96
N ARG A 48 2.66 -16.31 -5.62
CA ARG A 48 2.31 -15.11 -4.85
C ARG A 48 3.27 -13.98 -5.19
N PHE A 49 2.73 -12.87 -5.66
CA PHE A 49 3.52 -11.68 -5.97
C PHE A 49 3.34 -10.64 -4.85
N PRO A 50 4.44 -10.13 -4.29
CA PRO A 50 4.47 -8.80 -3.71
C PRO A 50 4.66 -7.80 -4.86
N GLY A 51 3.71 -6.88 -5.02
CA GLY A 51 3.83 -5.75 -5.93
C GLY A 51 3.95 -4.45 -5.14
N THR A 52 4.75 -3.52 -5.61
CA THR A 52 4.83 -2.17 -5.04
C THR A 52 4.49 -1.16 -6.10
N VAL A 53 3.56 -0.25 -5.79
CA VAL A 53 3.13 0.81 -6.68
C VAL A 53 3.41 2.15 -6.02
N ARG A 54 4.03 3.05 -6.77
CA ARG A 54 4.21 4.43 -6.33
C ARG A 54 3.02 5.24 -6.79
N LEU A 55 2.33 5.83 -5.84
CA LEU A 55 1.30 6.81 -6.13
C LEU A 55 1.89 8.22 -6.09
N LYS A 56 1.25 9.14 -6.81
CA LYS A 56 1.61 10.56 -6.80
C LYS A 56 1.17 11.23 -5.50
N SER A 57 0.02 10.83 -4.96
CA SER A 57 -0.49 11.31 -3.67
C SER A 57 -0.30 10.26 -2.56
N THR A 58 -0.25 10.70 -1.30
CA THR A 58 -0.17 9.79 -0.15
C THR A 58 -1.56 9.21 0.18
N PRO A 59 -1.78 7.90 0.00
CA PRO A 59 -3.11 7.30 0.20
C PRO A 59 -3.51 7.19 1.67
N ARG A 60 -2.53 7.06 2.58
CA ARG A 60 -2.76 6.96 4.03
C ARG A 60 -1.90 7.99 4.77
N PRO A 61 -2.48 9.11 5.22
CA PRO A 61 -1.71 10.18 5.87
C PRO A 61 -1.12 9.78 7.24
N LYS A 62 -1.62 8.70 7.86
CA LYS A 62 -1.04 8.13 9.10
C LYS A 62 0.04 7.07 8.85
N PHE A 63 0.37 6.77 7.59
CA PHE A 63 1.37 5.75 7.27
C PHE A 63 2.76 6.30 7.56
N SER A 64 3.39 5.80 8.63
CA SER A 64 4.73 6.20 9.00
C SER A 64 5.75 5.15 8.54
N VAL A 65 6.71 5.61 7.74
CA VAL A 65 7.85 4.83 7.30
C VAL A 65 9.03 5.14 8.21
N CYS A 66 9.82 4.14 8.56
CA CYS A 66 11.04 4.33 9.33
C CYS A 66 12.21 3.72 8.56
N VAL A 67 13.28 4.49 8.40
CA VAL A 67 14.49 4.06 7.71
C VAL A 67 15.46 3.47 8.72
N LEU A 68 15.90 2.24 8.48
CA LEU A 68 16.84 1.52 9.35
C LEU A 68 18.13 1.30 8.60
N GLY A 69 18.97 2.33 8.49
CA GLY A 69 20.08 2.31 7.54
C GLY A 69 21.39 2.84 8.11
N ASP A 70 22.42 2.73 7.27
CA ASP A 70 23.75 3.31 7.51
C ASP A 70 23.73 4.85 7.40
N GLN A 71 24.88 5.47 7.66
CA GLN A 71 25.03 6.93 7.72
C GLN A 71 24.51 7.68 6.48
N GLN A 72 24.60 7.09 5.29
CA GLN A 72 24.08 7.69 4.05
C GLN A 72 22.55 7.79 4.04
N HIS A 73 21.87 6.73 4.47
CA HIS A 73 20.41 6.71 4.60
C HIS A 73 19.91 7.69 5.67
N ARG A 74 20.73 7.99 6.67
CA ARG A 74 20.43 9.01 7.68
C ARG A 74 20.40 10.42 7.09
N VAL A 75 21.31 10.73 6.17
CA VAL A 75 21.35 12.03 5.50
C VAL A 75 20.13 12.20 4.60
N GLU A 76 19.80 11.17 3.81
CA GLU A 76 18.61 11.13 2.95
C GLU A 76 17.32 11.21 3.78
N ALA A 77 17.20 10.42 4.86
CA ALA A 77 16.02 10.42 5.71
C ALA A 77 15.85 11.74 6.47
N LYS A 78 16.95 12.38 6.90
CA LYS A 78 16.91 13.69 7.56
C LYS A 78 16.52 14.81 6.60
N ALA A 79 16.88 14.70 5.32
CA ALA A 79 16.42 15.65 4.29
C ALA A 79 14.90 15.55 4.03
N VAL A 80 14.32 14.37 4.21
CA VAL A 80 12.88 14.10 4.00
C VAL A 80 12.08 14.10 5.32
N ASP A 81 12.71 14.43 6.45
CA ASP A 81 12.15 14.39 7.82
C ASP A 81 11.49 13.03 8.20
N ILE A 82 12.09 11.93 7.74
CA ILE A 82 11.65 10.57 8.05
C ILE A 82 12.40 10.06 9.30
N PRO A 83 11.70 9.44 10.28
CA PRO A 83 12.35 8.86 11.45
C PRO A 83 13.35 7.77 11.04
N HIS A 84 14.59 7.92 11.51
CA HIS A 84 15.70 7.00 11.25
C HIS A 84 16.19 6.34 12.54
N MET A 85 16.69 5.12 12.46
CA MET A 85 17.39 4.45 13.58
C MET A 85 18.67 3.76 13.11
N ASP A 86 19.72 3.90 13.91
CA ASP A 86 21.04 3.34 13.65
C ASP A 86 21.15 1.86 14.06
N THR A 87 22.09 1.13 13.45
CA THR A 87 22.34 -0.31 13.69
C THR A 87 22.70 -0.63 15.14
N GLU A 88 23.38 0.28 15.84
CA GLU A 88 23.73 0.14 17.26
C GLU A 88 22.53 0.28 18.19
N ALA A 89 21.62 1.22 17.88
CA ALA A 89 20.36 1.38 18.59
C ALA A 89 19.47 0.13 18.42
N LEU A 90 19.51 -0.48 17.24
CA LEU A 90 18.74 -1.68 16.91
C LEU A 90 19.25 -2.93 17.65
N ARG A 91 20.57 -3.02 17.93
CA ARG A 91 21.13 -4.06 18.82
C ARG A 91 20.67 -3.89 20.27
N LYS A 92 20.62 -2.65 20.79
CA LYS A 92 20.08 -2.36 22.14
C LYS A 92 18.59 -2.69 22.24
N LEU A 93 17.82 -2.41 21.18
CA LEU A 93 16.39 -2.70 21.09
C LEU A 93 16.07 -4.21 21.01
N ASN A 94 16.94 -5.02 20.42
CA ASN A 94 16.72 -6.47 20.29
C ASN A 94 16.65 -7.19 21.66
N LYS A 95 17.33 -6.66 22.69
CA LYS A 95 17.26 -7.21 24.05
C LYS A 95 15.84 -7.16 24.64
N ASN A 96 15.02 -6.20 24.17
CA ASN A 96 13.68 -5.96 24.70
C ASN A 96 12.58 -6.26 23.67
N LYS A 97 12.01 -7.48 23.72
CA LYS A 97 10.91 -7.91 22.84
C LYS A 97 9.68 -6.98 22.87
N LYS A 98 9.42 -6.29 23.99
CA LYS A 98 8.29 -5.34 24.13
C LYS A 98 8.50 -4.07 23.30
N LEU A 99 9.71 -3.52 23.26
CA LEU A 99 10.04 -2.32 22.48
C LEU A 99 10.05 -2.63 20.98
N VAL A 100 10.54 -3.81 20.59
CA VAL A 100 10.47 -4.29 19.20
C VAL A 100 9.00 -4.42 18.75
N LYS A 101 8.11 -4.94 19.60
CA LYS A 101 6.66 -4.98 19.30
C LYS A 101 6.03 -3.59 19.19
N LYS A 102 6.45 -2.61 20.01
CA LYS A 102 5.96 -1.22 19.91
C LYS A 102 6.42 -0.56 18.61
N LEU A 103 7.69 -0.73 18.23
CA LEU A 103 8.23 -0.21 16.97
C LEU A 103 7.58 -0.85 15.76
N ALA A 104 7.40 -2.17 15.79
CA ALA A 104 6.70 -2.89 14.74
C ALA A 104 5.22 -2.53 14.65
N LYS A 105 4.58 -2.01 15.71
CA LYS A 105 3.22 -1.47 15.61
C LYS A 105 3.20 -0.03 15.07
N LYS A 106 4.20 0.77 15.41
CA LYS A 106 4.29 2.19 15.04
C LYS A 106 4.61 2.39 13.56
N TYR A 107 5.55 1.61 13.02
CA TYR A 107 6.02 1.74 11.64
C TYR A 107 5.54 0.58 10.77
N ASP A 108 5.07 0.88 9.56
CA ASP A 108 4.52 -0.13 8.63
C ASP A 108 5.53 -0.61 7.59
N SER A 109 6.47 0.26 7.17
CA SER A 109 7.57 -0.11 6.27
C SER A 109 8.91 0.22 6.92
N LEU A 110 9.80 -0.77 6.92
CA LEU A 110 11.18 -0.67 7.38
C LEU A 110 12.11 -0.90 6.20
N ILE A 111 13.16 -0.11 6.07
CA ILE A 111 14.04 -0.09 4.90
C ILE A 111 15.48 -0.43 5.32
N LYS A 112 16.12 -1.31 4.52
CA LYS A 112 17.47 -1.93 4.60
C LYS A 112 18.51 -1.17 5.46
N GLN A 113 19.33 -1.75 6.33
CA GLN A 113 19.74 -3.13 6.66
C GLN A 113 18.96 -3.67 7.87
N ILE A 114 18.70 -4.99 7.92
CA ILE A 114 18.55 -5.87 9.11
C ILE A 114 17.70 -7.11 8.75
N PRO A 115 18.27 -8.08 8.00
CA PRO A 115 17.77 -9.45 8.05
C PRO A 115 18.31 -10.23 9.26
N ARG A 116 19.44 -9.84 9.86
CA ARG A 116 20.09 -10.64 10.92
C ARG A 116 19.68 -10.26 12.35
N ILE A 117 19.54 -8.97 12.66
CA ILE A 117 19.43 -8.49 14.05
C ILE A 117 17.99 -8.58 14.62
N LEU A 118 16.96 -8.24 13.84
CA LEU A 118 15.56 -8.15 14.30
C LEU A 118 14.60 -9.14 13.63
N CYS A 119 15.14 -10.13 12.92
CA CYS A 119 14.36 -11.08 12.10
C CYS A 119 13.22 -11.78 12.86
N PRO A 120 13.44 -12.33 14.08
CA PRO A 120 12.38 -13.06 14.79
C PRO A 120 11.22 -12.15 15.22
N GLY A 121 11.52 -10.90 15.57
CA GLY A 121 10.53 -9.92 16.03
C GLY A 121 9.68 -9.34 14.90
N LEU A 122 10.32 -9.06 13.75
CA LEU A 122 9.66 -8.46 12.58
C LEU A 122 8.92 -9.49 11.72
N ASN A 123 9.41 -10.73 11.63
CA ASN A 123 8.73 -11.79 10.88
C ASN A 123 7.41 -12.19 11.55
N LYS A 124 7.38 -12.28 12.90
CA LYS A 124 6.14 -12.53 13.64
C LYS A 124 5.11 -11.40 13.50
N ALA A 125 5.56 -10.18 13.20
CA ALA A 125 4.70 -9.04 12.91
C ALA A 125 4.30 -8.93 11.43
N GLY A 126 4.84 -9.78 10.55
CA GLY A 126 4.59 -9.73 9.11
C GLY A 126 5.14 -8.48 8.41
N LYS A 127 6.03 -7.72 9.07
CA LYS A 127 6.58 -6.46 8.55
C LYS A 127 8.01 -6.66 8.05
N PHE A 128 8.14 -7.44 6.99
CA PHE A 128 9.44 -7.72 6.40
C PHE A 128 9.95 -6.48 5.65
N PRO A 129 11.22 -6.08 5.84
CA PRO A 129 11.79 -4.95 5.11
C PRO A 129 11.77 -5.20 3.60
N SER A 130 11.24 -4.23 2.86
CA SER A 130 11.40 -4.22 1.40
C SER A 130 12.78 -3.66 1.06
N LEU A 131 13.47 -4.31 0.11
CA LEU A 131 14.66 -3.78 -0.51
C LEU A 131 14.30 -2.48 -1.23
N MET A 132 14.79 -1.34 -0.73
CA MET A 132 14.68 -0.06 -1.43
C MET A 132 16.04 0.32 -1.99
N THR A 133 16.01 0.87 -3.19
CA THR A 133 17.13 1.56 -3.83
C THR A 133 17.19 3.02 -3.35
N HIS A 134 18.38 3.63 -3.31
CA HIS A 134 18.65 4.97 -2.71
C HIS A 134 17.89 6.15 -3.36
N ASN A 135 17.11 5.92 -4.40
CA ASN A 135 16.51 6.96 -5.23
C ASN A 135 14.98 7.00 -5.12
N GLU A 136 14.43 6.48 -4.03
CA GLU A 136 12.99 6.24 -3.90
C GLU A 136 12.37 7.06 -2.76
N ASN A 137 11.55 8.06 -3.14
CA ASN A 137 10.71 8.80 -2.19
C ASN A 137 9.74 7.82 -1.51
N MET A 138 9.86 7.70 -0.18
CA MET A 138 9.33 6.57 0.59
C MET A 138 7.86 6.73 1.02
N VAL A 139 7.29 7.92 0.87
CA VAL A 139 6.03 8.32 1.55
C VAL A 139 4.77 7.86 0.81
N SER A 140 4.86 7.59 -0.50
CA SER A 140 3.68 7.30 -1.35
C SER A 140 3.70 5.92 -2.00
N MET A 141 4.31 4.92 -1.35
CA MET A 141 4.38 3.56 -1.90
C MET A 141 3.33 2.63 -1.28
N ILE A 142 2.50 2.04 -2.13
CA ILE A 142 1.52 1.02 -1.79
C ILE A 142 2.13 -0.37 -2.00
N LYS A 143 1.87 -1.29 -1.07
CA LYS A 143 2.18 -2.71 -1.20
C LYS A 143 0.93 -3.52 -1.55
N PHE A 144 0.96 -4.15 -2.72
CA PHE A 144 0.07 -5.24 -3.08
C PHE A 144 0.66 -6.54 -2.53
N GLN A 145 0.00 -7.15 -1.56
CA GLN A 145 0.42 -8.43 -1.03
C GLN A 145 -0.71 -9.45 -1.17
N MET A 146 -0.50 -10.42 -2.04
CA MET A 146 -1.41 -11.56 -2.12
C MET A 146 -1.19 -12.51 -0.95
N LYS A 147 -2.25 -12.71 -0.15
CA LYS A 147 -2.30 -13.71 0.92
C LYS A 147 -2.93 -15.00 0.37
N LYS A 148 -3.53 -15.81 1.24
CA LYS A 148 -4.30 -17.01 0.87
C LYS A 148 -5.68 -16.67 0.27
N VAL A 149 -6.12 -15.42 0.37
CA VAL A 149 -7.44 -14.95 -0.08
C VAL A 149 -7.33 -14.40 -1.50
N LEU A 150 -8.33 -14.67 -2.33
CA LEU A 150 -8.42 -14.23 -3.72
C LEU A 150 -8.86 -12.76 -3.89
N CYS A 151 -9.25 -12.13 -2.79
CA CYS A 151 -9.60 -10.71 -2.74
C CYS A 151 -8.40 -9.90 -2.28
N LEU A 152 -8.01 -8.93 -3.09
CA LEU A 152 -6.98 -7.95 -2.78
C LEU A 152 -7.69 -6.64 -2.42
N ALA A 153 -7.25 -5.99 -1.35
CA ALA A 153 -7.74 -4.67 -0.95
C ALA A 153 -6.55 -3.74 -0.75
N VAL A 154 -6.61 -2.58 -1.40
CA VAL A 154 -5.53 -1.61 -1.42
C VAL A 154 -6.09 -0.21 -1.23
N ALA A 155 -5.45 0.57 -0.36
CA ALA A 155 -5.80 1.98 -0.17
C ALA A 155 -5.19 2.81 -1.29
N VAL A 156 -6.02 3.44 -2.11
CA VAL A 156 -5.61 4.25 -3.27
C VAL A 156 -5.63 5.74 -2.97
N GLY A 157 -6.36 6.16 -1.93
CA GLY A 157 -6.48 7.57 -1.59
C GLY A 157 -7.22 7.81 -0.29
N HIS A 158 -7.45 9.09 0.02
CA HIS A 158 -8.30 9.56 1.10
C HIS A 158 -9.26 10.63 0.59
N MET A 159 -10.35 10.88 1.31
CA MET A 159 -11.46 11.71 0.80
C MET A 159 -11.19 13.22 0.70
N LYS A 160 -9.99 13.69 1.08
CA LYS A 160 -9.58 15.10 0.90
C LYS A 160 -8.77 15.32 -0.39
N ILE A 161 -8.48 14.26 -1.13
CA ILE A 161 -7.79 14.33 -2.42
C ILE A 161 -8.79 14.83 -3.47
N THR A 162 -8.29 15.54 -4.47
CA THR A 162 -9.09 15.94 -5.65
C THR A 162 -9.50 14.73 -6.50
N ASP A 163 -10.62 14.85 -7.19
CA ASP A 163 -11.20 13.81 -8.02
C ASP A 163 -10.19 13.30 -9.07
N ASP A 164 -9.45 14.21 -9.70
CA ASP A 164 -8.45 13.92 -10.73
C ASP A 164 -7.25 13.13 -10.19
N GLU A 165 -6.75 13.50 -9.00
CA GLU A 165 -5.64 12.79 -8.37
C GLU A 165 -6.07 11.38 -7.92
N LEU A 166 -7.30 11.24 -7.41
CA LEU A 166 -7.84 9.96 -7.01
C LEU A 166 -8.05 9.04 -8.23
N LEU A 167 -8.53 9.58 -9.34
CA LEU A 167 -8.68 8.86 -10.60
C LEU A 167 -7.34 8.40 -11.14
N TYR A 168 -6.34 9.28 -11.18
CA TYR A 168 -4.99 8.93 -11.63
C TYR A 168 -4.39 7.80 -10.78
N ASN A 169 -4.54 7.88 -9.46
CA ASN A 169 -4.04 6.85 -8.55
C ASN A 169 -4.79 5.52 -8.74
N THR A 170 -6.09 5.57 -9.02
CA THR A 170 -6.90 4.35 -9.26
C THR A 170 -6.52 3.70 -10.58
N HIS A 171 -6.38 4.48 -11.64
CA HIS A 171 -5.92 4.00 -12.95
C HIS A 171 -4.54 3.34 -12.85
N LEU A 172 -3.57 4.02 -12.21
CA LEU A 172 -2.21 3.50 -12.05
C LEU A 172 -2.18 2.24 -11.16
N ALA A 173 -3.01 2.18 -10.11
CA ALA A 173 -3.15 0.99 -9.28
C ALA A 173 -3.74 -0.21 -10.05
N VAL A 174 -4.77 0.03 -10.87
CA VAL A 174 -5.40 -0.98 -11.73
C VAL A 174 -4.41 -1.48 -12.79
N ASP A 175 -3.69 -0.59 -13.45
CA ASP A 175 -2.74 -0.95 -14.51
C ASP A 175 -1.58 -1.80 -13.98
N VAL A 176 -0.91 -1.37 -12.90
CA VAL A 176 0.21 -2.14 -12.38
C VAL A 176 -0.26 -3.49 -11.81
N LEU A 177 -1.43 -3.52 -11.15
CA LEU A 177 -1.99 -4.78 -10.65
C LEU A 177 -2.32 -5.74 -11.79
N ILE A 178 -3.04 -5.27 -12.80
CA ILE A 178 -3.59 -6.15 -13.84
C ILE A 178 -2.55 -6.47 -14.91
N VAL A 179 -1.79 -5.47 -15.37
CA VAL A 179 -0.88 -5.64 -16.52
C VAL A 179 0.49 -6.15 -16.08
N SER A 180 1.00 -5.72 -14.93
CA SER A 180 2.36 -6.07 -14.53
C SER A 180 2.44 -7.26 -13.57
N LEU A 181 1.44 -7.46 -12.71
CA LEU A 181 1.54 -8.46 -11.63
C LEU A 181 0.77 -9.76 -11.91
N LEU A 182 -0.32 -9.73 -12.68
CA LEU A 182 -1.12 -10.92 -13.00
C LEU A 182 -0.65 -11.59 -14.29
N LYS A 183 -0.26 -12.87 -14.23
CA LYS A 183 0.19 -13.65 -15.41
C LYS A 183 -0.79 -13.69 -16.59
N LYS A 184 -2.11 -13.65 -16.33
CA LYS A 184 -3.16 -13.70 -17.36
C LYS A 184 -3.96 -12.39 -17.47
N ASN A 185 -3.42 -11.30 -16.94
CA ASN A 185 -4.01 -9.97 -16.96
C ASN A 185 -5.51 -9.98 -16.56
N TRP A 186 -6.37 -9.45 -17.43
CA TRP A 186 -7.82 -9.35 -17.24
C TRP A 186 -8.56 -10.69 -17.10
N GLN A 187 -8.01 -11.80 -17.60
CA GLN A 187 -8.68 -13.10 -17.49
C GLN A 187 -8.73 -13.62 -16.05
N ASN A 188 -7.81 -13.17 -15.20
CA ASN A 188 -7.79 -13.52 -13.78
C ASN A 188 -8.63 -12.57 -12.93
N VAL A 189 -9.19 -11.50 -13.50
CA VAL A 189 -10.03 -10.55 -12.77
C VAL A 189 -11.49 -10.96 -12.91
N ARG A 190 -12.17 -11.16 -11.78
CA ARG A 190 -13.62 -11.39 -11.74
C ARG A 190 -14.37 -10.07 -11.67
N ALA A 191 -13.97 -9.23 -10.74
CA ALA A 191 -14.61 -7.95 -10.50
C ALA A 191 -13.64 -6.96 -9.83
N LEU A 192 -13.85 -5.67 -10.08
CA LEU A 192 -13.16 -4.54 -9.47
C LEU A 192 -14.19 -3.65 -8.79
N TYR A 193 -13.94 -3.30 -7.52
CA TYR A 193 -14.77 -2.40 -6.75
C TYR A 193 -13.95 -1.26 -6.19
N ILE A 194 -14.49 -0.06 -6.21
CA ILE A 194 -13.97 1.08 -5.47
C ILE A 194 -14.94 1.42 -4.35
N LYS A 195 -14.43 1.61 -3.13
CA LYS A 195 -15.27 1.96 -1.97
C LYS A 195 -14.52 2.91 -1.03
N SER A 196 -15.25 3.71 -0.28
CA SER A 196 -14.69 4.32 0.94
C SER A 196 -14.84 3.35 2.12
N THR A 197 -14.15 3.63 3.24
CA THR A 197 -14.16 2.78 4.44
C THR A 197 -15.56 2.43 4.93
N MET A 198 -16.52 3.35 4.82
CA MET A 198 -17.91 3.18 5.26
C MET A 198 -18.94 3.46 4.15
N GLY A 199 -18.47 3.72 2.93
CA GLY A 199 -19.29 4.05 1.77
C GLY A 199 -19.81 2.81 1.06
N LYS A 200 -20.77 3.04 0.17
CA LYS A 200 -21.26 1.98 -0.72
C LYS A 200 -20.16 1.64 -1.75
N PRO A 201 -19.93 0.35 -2.03
CA PRO A 201 -19.00 -0.05 -3.06
C PRO A 201 -19.58 0.24 -4.45
N GLN A 202 -18.75 0.81 -5.32
CA GLN A 202 -19.06 1.02 -6.74
C GLN A 202 -18.31 0.00 -7.59
N CYS A 203 -19.02 -0.61 -8.53
CA CYS A 203 -18.48 -1.64 -9.42
C CYS A 203 -17.83 -0.99 -10.64
N LEU A 204 -16.55 -1.27 -10.87
CA LEU A 204 -15.79 -0.78 -12.02
C LEU A 204 -15.71 -1.83 -13.15
N TYR A 205 -15.68 -3.11 -12.78
CA TYR A 205 -15.59 -4.26 -13.69
C TYR A 205 -16.14 -5.51 -13.03
#